data_AF-A0A9P1R8Z0-F1
#
_entry.id   AF-A0A9P1R8Z0-F1
#
_cell.length_a   1.000
_cell.length_b   1.000
_cell.length_c   1.000
_cell.angle_alpha   90.00
_cell.angle_beta   90.00
_cell.angle_gamma   90.00
#
_symmetry.space_group_name_H-M   'P 1'
#
loop_
_entity.id
_entity.type
_entity.pdbx_description
1 polymer ?
#
loop_
_entity_poly.entity_id
_entity_poly.type
_entity_poly.pdbx_seq_one_letter_code
_entity_poly.pdbx_strand_id
1 'polypeptide(L)'
;MKAKTLANTEALSDLELFELIVAAYPERFAEREAAGDDIWDEVQEFIDNELIADELSDEFGLRQFLARIVMLAHPMQSPLSGDWRHVLGQIEVRGNQVLMTAAASRMMHTPTPAELAGEWMDGDETVILDTETTGLDENAEIVEIAVIDRDGKTLLQSLVKPTKPIPAEISEIHKITDAMVADAPSWPEVQAQLVQILRGRRLVIWHADYDLRLIGQSAAAHGIVPPALTAECAQTAYKRFYGEPGEEAGKVRRQRLTNAAAQQGVEIRGQAHRAEVDCLTTLGVIAAMASGQGAQWKQDAAALQS
;
A
#
# COMPACT_ATOMS: atom_id res chain seq x y z
N MET A 1 -20.26 28.16 -5.61
CA MET A 1 -20.10 26.84 -4.96
C MET A 1 -19.53 27.08 -3.57
N LYS A 2 -20.21 26.64 -2.50
CA LYS A 2 -19.58 26.60 -1.17
C LYS A 2 -18.57 25.45 -1.21
N ALA A 3 -17.30 25.74 -0.97
CA ALA A 3 -16.27 24.72 -0.84
C ALA A 3 -16.72 23.72 0.24
N LYS A 4 -16.87 22.44 -0.12
CA LYS A 4 -16.94 21.38 0.87
C LYS A 4 -15.56 21.32 1.49
N THR A 5 -15.42 21.82 2.72
CA THR A 5 -14.24 21.53 3.53
C THR A 5 -14.14 20.02 3.62
N LEU A 6 -13.04 19.45 3.13
CA LEU A 6 -12.74 18.04 3.31
C LEU A 6 -12.74 17.78 4.82
N ALA A 7 -13.62 16.90 5.30
CA ALA A 7 -13.61 16.54 6.71
C ALA A 7 -12.26 15.88 7.03
N ASN A 8 -11.57 16.33 8.08
CA ASN A 8 -10.25 15.90 8.54
C ASN A 8 -9.03 16.41 7.73
N THR A 9 -9.03 17.65 7.27
CA THR A 9 -7.79 18.31 6.81
C THR A 9 -7.25 19.25 7.88
N GLU A 10 -6.07 18.94 8.42
CA GLU A 10 -5.27 19.87 9.21
C GLU A 10 -4.34 20.66 8.29
N ALA A 11 -4.01 21.90 8.67
CA ALA A 11 -3.00 22.69 7.96
C ALA A 11 -1.62 22.10 8.25
N LEU A 12 -0.70 22.19 7.28
CA LEU A 12 0.70 21.86 7.52
C LEU A 12 1.25 22.74 8.64
N SER A 13 2.02 22.14 9.54
CA SER A 13 2.86 22.85 10.50
C SER A 13 3.99 23.58 9.79
N ASP A 14 4.61 24.55 10.47
CA ASP A 14 5.74 25.32 9.91
C ASP A 14 6.92 24.41 9.53
N LEU A 15 7.13 23.31 10.26
CA LEU A 15 8.17 22.33 9.96
C LEU A 15 7.82 21.52 8.70
N GLU A 16 6.60 21.03 8.59
CA GLU A 16 6.15 20.30 7.39
C GLU A 16 6.16 21.21 6.16
N LEU A 17 5.80 22.49 6.32
CA LEU A 17 5.89 23.48 5.26
C LEU A 17 7.35 23.75 4.87
N PHE A 18 8.24 23.91 5.84
CA PHE A 18 9.67 24.05 5.60
C PHE A 18 10.23 22.88 4.79
N GLU A 19 9.97 21.64 5.23
CA GLU A 19 10.44 20.42 4.55
C GLU A 19 9.91 20.34 3.11
N LEU A 20 8.64 20.70 2.90
CA LEU A 20 8.02 20.72 1.59
C LEU A 20 8.69 21.72 0.65
N ILE A 21 8.99 22.93 1.14
CA ILE A 21 9.58 23.99 0.33
C ILE A 21 11.04 23.68 -0.01
N VAL A 22 11.83 23.19 0.95
CA VAL A 22 13.20 22.73 0.69
C VAL A 22 13.20 21.61 -0.35
N ALA A 23 12.27 20.66 -0.23
CA ALA A 23 12.12 19.58 -1.19
C ALA A 23 11.65 20.09 -2.57
N ALA A 24 10.75 21.07 -2.65
CA ALA A 24 10.18 21.55 -3.89
C ALA A 24 11.11 22.45 -4.68
N TYR A 25 12.05 23.13 -4.02
CA TYR A 25 13.02 24.07 -4.61
C TYR A 25 14.47 23.65 -4.32
N PRO A 26 14.89 22.43 -4.72
CA PRO A 26 16.21 21.91 -4.41
C PRO A 26 17.32 22.77 -5.04
N GLU A 27 17.07 23.43 -6.17
CA GLU A 27 18.00 24.37 -6.80
C GLU A 27 18.35 25.57 -5.93
N ARG A 28 17.53 25.87 -4.92
CA ARG A 28 17.69 27.02 -4.04
C ARG A 28 18.31 26.63 -2.69
N PHE A 29 17.94 25.47 -2.16
CA PHE A 29 18.25 25.11 -0.77
C PHE A 29 19.13 23.86 -0.61
N ALA A 30 19.13 22.91 -1.56
CA ALA A 30 19.68 21.57 -1.32
C ALA A 30 21.19 21.54 -1.06
N GLU A 31 21.98 22.43 -1.70
CA GLU A 31 23.43 22.47 -1.48
C GLU A 31 23.80 22.90 -0.06
N ARG A 32 23.06 23.88 0.48
CA ARG A 32 23.30 24.42 1.83
C ARG A 32 22.73 23.52 2.90
N GLU A 33 21.56 22.94 2.66
CA GLU A 33 21.00 21.88 3.50
C GLU A 33 21.98 20.70 3.61
N ALA A 34 22.55 20.24 2.49
CA ALA A 34 23.53 19.16 2.48
C ALA A 34 24.85 19.52 3.19
N ALA A 35 25.20 20.80 3.26
CA ALA A 35 26.35 21.29 4.03
C ALA A 35 26.09 21.35 5.55
N GLY A 36 24.83 21.16 5.99
CA GLY A 36 24.42 21.27 7.38
C GLY A 36 24.23 22.71 7.85
N ASP A 37 24.06 23.65 6.92
CA ASP A 37 23.75 25.04 7.25
C ASP A 37 22.34 25.15 7.85
N ASP A 38 22.17 26.05 8.83
CA ASP A 38 20.84 26.47 9.26
C ASP A 38 20.24 27.41 8.20
N ILE A 39 19.21 26.93 7.52
CA ILE A 39 18.51 27.63 6.43
C ILE A 39 17.07 28.02 6.81
N TRP A 40 16.68 27.88 8.09
CA TRP A 40 15.30 28.08 8.52
C TRP A 40 14.76 29.47 8.14
N ASP A 41 15.46 30.53 8.55
CA ASP A 41 15.03 31.91 8.34
C ASP A 41 14.96 32.26 6.85
N GLU A 42 15.87 31.73 6.04
CA GLU A 42 15.89 31.95 4.58
C GLU A 42 14.71 31.29 3.88
N VAL A 43 14.35 30.07 4.29
CA VAL A 43 13.18 29.38 3.75
C VAL A 43 11.90 30.11 4.14
N GLN A 44 11.79 30.59 5.38
CA GLN A 44 10.63 31.39 5.79
C GLN A 44 10.55 32.72 5.03
N GLU A 45 11.69 33.40 4.82
CA GLU A 45 11.74 34.62 4.01
C GLU A 45 11.29 34.36 2.57
N PHE A 46 11.71 33.24 1.98
CA PHE A 46 11.26 32.84 0.66
C PHE A 46 9.75 32.61 0.61
N ILE A 47 9.19 31.88 1.59
CA ILE A 47 7.74 31.60 1.67
C ILE A 47 6.95 32.91 1.70
N ASP A 48 7.32 33.81 2.61
CA ASP A 48 6.56 35.02 2.88
C ASP A 48 6.69 36.07 1.77
N ASN A 49 7.90 36.24 1.23
CA ASN A 49 8.21 37.38 0.37
C ASN A 49 8.25 37.05 -1.13
N GLU A 50 8.43 35.80 -1.51
CA GLU A 50 8.64 35.43 -2.92
C GLU A 50 7.65 34.35 -3.39
N LEU A 51 7.49 33.26 -2.62
CA LEU A 51 6.61 32.16 -3.01
C LEU A 51 5.16 32.64 -3.11
N ILE A 52 4.65 33.27 -2.05
CA ILE A 52 3.25 33.74 -2.03
C ILE A 52 3.09 34.98 -2.91
N ALA A 53 4.03 35.93 -2.81
CA ALA A 53 3.90 37.24 -3.44
C ALA A 53 4.14 37.23 -4.94
N ASP A 54 5.05 36.37 -5.43
CA ASP A 54 5.48 36.35 -6.83
C ASP A 54 5.08 35.03 -7.50
N GLU A 55 5.51 33.88 -6.97
CA GLU A 55 5.29 32.59 -7.65
C GLU A 55 3.83 32.12 -7.63
N LEU A 56 3.08 32.35 -6.55
CA LEU A 56 1.67 31.95 -6.46
C LEU A 56 0.71 33.08 -6.82
N SER A 57 1.24 34.20 -7.33
CA SER A 57 0.47 35.41 -7.64
C SER A 57 -0.45 35.28 -8.86
N ASP A 58 -0.16 34.33 -9.75
CA ASP A 58 -0.96 34.05 -10.95
C ASP A 58 -1.25 32.55 -11.12
N GLU A 59 -2.18 32.25 -12.05
CA GLU A 59 -2.60 30.87 -12.31
C GLU A 59 -1.45 30.01 -12.85
N PHE A 60 -0.51 30.61 -13.57
CA PHE A 60 0.60 29.88 -14.19
C PHE A 60 1.60 29.42 -13.13
N GLY A 61 1.97 30.29 -12.21
CA GLY A 61 2.88 29.97 -11.12
C GLY A 61 2.25 29.03 -10.08
N LEU A 62 0.95 29.16 -9.78
CA LEU A 62 0.22 28.15 -9.00
C LEU A 62 0.27 26.75 -9.67
N ARG A 63 0.11 26.68 -10.99
CA ARG A 63 0.22 25.42 -11.75
C ARG A 63 1.64 24.85 -11.69
N GLN A 64 2.67 25.68 -11.72
CA GLN A 64 4.06 25.23 -11.57
C GLN A 64 4.32 24.68 -10.17
N PHE A 65 3.89 25.39 -9.13
CA PHE A 65 4.04 24.90 -7.75
C PHE A 65 3.33 23.57 -7.56
N LEU A 66 2.06 23.46 -7.95
CA LEU A 66 1.31 22.21 -7.88
C LEU A 66 1.97 21.08 -8.70
N ALA A 67 2.57 21.39 -9.85
CA ALA A 67 3.31 20.41 -10.62
C ALA A 67 4.55 19.90 -9.86
N ARG A 68 5.31 20.77 -9.17
CA ARG A 68 6.42 20.36 -8.30
C ARG A 68 5.93 19.44 -7.17
N ILE A 69 4.83 19.79 -6.50
CA ILE A 69 4.22 18.97 -5.45
C ILE A 69 3.80 17.59 -5.98
N VAL A 70 3.18 17.54 -7.16
CA VAL A 70 2.80 16.26 -7.79
C VAL A 70 4.04 15.42 -8.08
N MET A 71 5.12 16.01 -8.59
CA MET A 71 6.37 15.27 -8.86
C MET A 71 7.10 14.82 -7.59
N LEU A 72 6.98 15.58 -6.50
CA LEU A 72 7.41 15.15 -5.17
C LEU A 72 6.57 14.01 -4.62
N ALA A 73 5.28 13.96 -4.93
CA ALA A 73 4.41 12.86 -4.48
C ALA A 73 4.51 11.62 -5.39
N HIS A 74 4.95 11.77 -6.64
CA HIS A 74 4.97 10.72 -7.65
C HIS A 74 6.38 10.52 -8.20
N PRO A 75 7.17 9.59 -7.63
CA PRO A 75 8.52 9.32 -8.13
C PRO A 75 8.46 8.77 -9.56
N MET A 76 9.51 8.98 -10.33
CA MET A 76 9.64 8.45 -11.69
C MET A 76 10.70 7.36 -11.72
N GLN A 77 10.39 6.24 -12.39
CA GLN A 77 11.38 5.19 -12.63
C GLN A 77 12.28 5.61 -13.82
N SER A 78 13.58 5.66 -13.57
CA SER A 78 14.58 5.89 -14.62
C SER A 78 14.53 4.74 -15.63
N PRO A 79 14.32 4.99 -16.94
CA PRO A 79 14.34 3.94 -17.95
C PRO A 79 15.75 3.38 -18.18
N LEU A 80 16.79 4.07 -17.73
CA LEU A 80 18.19 3.65 -17.88
C LEU A 80 18.68 2.84 -16.69
N SER A 81 18.45 3.32 -15.47
CA SER A 81 18.94 2.66 -14.25
C SER A 81 17.91 1.76 -13.57
N GLY A 82 16.62 1.95 -13.84
CA GLY A 82 15.54 1.27 -13.14
C GLY A 82 15.24 1.84 -11.74
N ASP A 83 16.01 2.83 -11.27
CA ASP A 83 15.82 3.44 -9.96
C ASP A 83 14.62 4.38 -9.96
N TRP A 84 13.92 4.44 -8.83
CA TRP A 84 12.90 5.45 -8.57
C TRP A 84 13.53 6.72 -7.99
N ARG A 85 13.22 7.86 -8.58
CA ARG A 85 13.73 9.17 -8.14
C ARG A 85 12.61 10.20 -8.15
N HIS A 86 12.66 11.12 -7.18
CA HIS A 86 12.01 12.40 -7.36
C HIS A 86 12.93 13.22 -8.26
N VAL A 87 12.39 13.63 -9.39
CA VAL A 87 13.10 14.48 -10.33
C VAL A 87 12.47 15.85 -10.16
N LEU A 88 13.31 16.86 -10.00
CA LEU A 88 12.88 18.25 -9.98
C LEU A 88 13.81 19.06 -10.88
N GLY A 89 13.22 20.01 -11.57
CA GLY A 89 13.93 20.87 -12.52
C GLY A 89 12.96 21.78 -13.23
N GLN A 90 13.41 22.42 -14.30
CA GLN A 90 12.55 23.36 -15.03
C GLN A 90 11.33 22.64 -15.58
N ILE A 91 10.15 23.12 -15.17
CA ILE A 91 8.86 22.62 -15.60
C ILE A 91 8.36 23.44 -16.79
N GLU A 92 7.97 22.76 -17.86
CA GLU A 92 7.30 23.37 -19.00
C GLU A 92 5.90 22.76 -19.17
N VAL A 93 4.86 23.57 -18.98
CA VAL A 93 3.48 23.14 -19.18
C VAL A 93 3.07 23.42 -20.63
N ARG A 94 2.74 22.36 -21.38
CA ARG A 94 2.24 22.44 -22.77
C ARG A 94 0.85 21.83 -22.87
N GLY A 95 -0.19 22.66 -22.84
CA GLY A 95 -1.58 22.18 -22.83
C GLY A 95 -1.88 21.36 -21.57
N ASN A 96 -2.25 20.09 -21.74
CA ASN A 96 -2.50 19.14 -20.64
C ASN A 96 -1.27 18.29 -20.26
N GLN A 97 -0.07 18.64 -20.77
CA GLN A 97 1.16 17.92 -20.46
C GLN A 97 2.10 18.80 -19.64
N VAL A 98 2.78 18.19 -18.68
CA VAL A 98 3.85 18.79 -17.88
C VAL A 98 5.15 18.10 -18.28
N LEU A 99 6.05 18.83 -18.93
CA LEU A 99 7.39 18.37 -19.28
C LEU A 99 8.38 18.92 -18.26
N MET A 100 9.47 18.19 -18.01
CA MET A 100 10.48 18.64 -17.07
C MET A 100 11.89 18.26 -17.51
N THR A 101 12.81 19.20 -17.41
CA THR A 101 14.25 18.97 -17.61
C THR A 101 14.91 18.89 -16.24
N ALA A 102 15.44 17.71 -15.88
CA ALA A 102 16.01 17.44 -14.56
C ALA A 102 17.28 18.28 -14.30
N ALA A 103 17.30 19.03 -13.19
CA ALA A 103 18.52 19.70 -12.69
C ALA A 103 19.04 19.03 -11.41
N ALA A 104 18.12 18.50 -10.59
CA ALA A 104 18.42 17.73 -9.40
C ALA A 104 17.61 16.43 -9.38
N SER A 105 18.19 15.37 -8.81
CA SER A 105 17.45 14.12 -8.56
C SER A 105 17.69 13.68 -7.13
N ARG A 106 16.61 13.39 -6.40
CA ARG A 106 16.69 12.76 -5.08
C ARG A 106 16.42 11.27 -5.25
N MET A 107 17.38 10.46 -4.83
CA MET A 107 17.21 9.01 -4.83
C MET A 107 16.17 8.66 -3.76
N MET A 108 15.12 7.93 -4.13
CA MET A 108 14.24 7.36 -3.13
C MET A 108 15.01 6.27 -2.40
N HIS A 109 15.07 6.35 -1.06
CA HIS A 109 15.26 5.12 -0.31
C HIS A 109 13.96 4.33 -0.44
N THR A 110 13.91 3.47 -1.45
CA THR A 110 12.83 2.48 -1.53
C THR A 110 13.22 1.41 -0.52
N PRO A 111 12.45 1.22 0.57
CA PRO A 111 12.79 0.18 1.52
C PRO A 111 12.88 -1.15 0.77
N THR A 112 13.94 -1.90 1.06
CA THR A 112 14.02 -3.29 0.67
C THR A 112 12.79 -4.02 1.22
N PRO A 113 12.36 -5.14 0.61
CA PRO A 113 11.24 -5.90 1.16
C PRO A 113 11.42 -6.31 2.64
N ALA A 114 12.66 -6.50 3.10
CA ALA A 114 12.96 -6.81 4.49
C ALA A 114 12.76 -5.58 5.40
N GLU A 115 13.25 -4.40 5.00
CA GLU A 115 13.01 -3.14 5.71
C GLU A 115 11.51 -2.82 5.78
N LEU A 116 10.78 -2.96 4.67
CA LEU A 116 9.34 -2.75 4.62
C LEU A 116 8.58 -3.71 5.56
N ALA A 117 8.98 -4.98 5.59
CA ALA A 117 8.42 -5.94 6.54
C ALA A 117 8.78 -5.58 7.99
N GLY A 118 9.98 -5.08 8.24
CA GLY A 118 10.38 -4.51 9.53
C GLY A 118 9.47 -3.37 9.96
N GLU A 119 9.19 -2.41 9.07
CA GLU A 119 8.25 -1.32 9.35
C GLU A 119 6.82 -1.82 9.63
N TRP A 120 6.36 -2.88 8.95
CA TRP A 120 5.06 -3.51 9.26
C TRP A 120 5.03 -4.11 10.66
N MET A 121 6.13 -4.74 11.10
CA MET A 121 6.25 -5.32 12.44
C MET A 121 6.43 -4.27 13.54
N ASP A 122 7.17 -3.19 13.25
CA ASP A 122 7.48 -2.14 14.22
C ASP A 122 6.31 -1.15 14.40
N GLY A 123 5.45 -1.00 13.38
CA GLY A 123 4.28 -0.15 13.45
C GLY A 123 3.23 -0.65 14.46
N ASP A 124 3.05 0.08 15.56
CA ASP A 124 2.07 -0.25 16.62
C ASP A 124 0.62 -0.34 16.12
N GLU A 125 0.32 0.23 14.94
CA GLU A 125 -1.01 0.28 14.34
C GLU A 125 -1.10 -0.51 13.01
N THR A 126 -0.19 -1.46 12.76
CA THR A 126 -0.30 -2.35 11.59
C THR A 126 -1.35 -3.44 11.83
N VAL A 127 -2.22 -3.63 10.85
CA VAL A 127 -3.23 -4.70 10.83
C VAL A 127 -3.17 -5.48 9.54
N ILE A 128 -3.47 -6.77 9.64
CA ILE A 128 -3.52 -7.70 8.51
C ILE A 128 -4.96 -8.13 8.30
N LEU A 129 -5.39 -8.12 7.04
CA LEU A 129 -6.75 -8.49 6.64
C LEU A 129 -6.70 -9.56 5.56
N ASP A 130 -7.65 -10.48 5.63
CA ASP A 130 -7.91 -11.48 4.60
C ASP A 130 -9.42 -11.75 4.49
N THR A 131 -9.86 -12.21 3.32
CA THR A 131 -11.26 -12.51 3.02
C THR A 131 -11.44 -13.85 2.31
N GLU A 132 -12.48 -14.59 2.70
CA GLU A 132 -13.02 -15.69 1.90
C GLU A 132 -14.27 -15.22 1.18
N THR A 133 -14.54 -15.77 -0.01
CA THR A 133 -15.52 -15.20 -0.93
C THR A 133 -16.32 -16.26 -1.64
N THR A 134 -17.43 -15.85 -2.28
CA THR A 134 -18.21 -16.74 -3.15
C THR A 134 -17.51 -17.11 -4.46
N GLY A 135 -16.30 -16.59 -4.74
CA GLY A 135 -15.60 -16.83 -6.00
C GLY A 135 -14.56 -15.75 -6.37
N LEU A 136 -14.06 -15.81 -7.61
CA LEU A 136 -12.99 -14.90 -8.07
C LEU A 136 -13.46 -13.84 -9.08
N ASP A 137 -14.71 -13.90 -9.51
CA ASP A 137 -15.26 -13.11 -10.62
C ASP A 137 -15.70 -11.69 -10.22
N GLU A 138 -16.28 -10.97 -11.18
CA GLU A 138 -16.71 -9.59 -11.01
C GLU A 138 -17.95 -9.43 -10.09
N ASN A 139 -18.65 -10.53 -9.81
CA ASN A 139 -19.86 -10.57 -8.99
C ASN A 139 -19.60 -11.16 -7.60
N ALA A 140 -18.37 -11.56 -7.28
CA ALA A 140 -18.04 -12.23 -6.03
C ALA A 140 -18.32 -11.35 -4.80
N GLU A 141 -18.79 -11.98 -3.72
CA GLU A 141 -19.08 -11.34 -2.44
C GLU A 141 -18.28 -12.01 -1.32
N ILE A 142 -17.97 -11.25 -0.27
CA ILE A 142 -17.27 -11.75 0.92
C ILE A 142 -18.22 -12.63 1.74
N VAL A 143 -17.72 -13.77 2.21
CA VAL A 143 -18.44 -14.72 3.09
C VAL A 143 -17.73 -14.94 4.43
N GLU A 144 -16.45 -14.57 4.53
CA GLU A 144 -15.71 -14.48 5.78
C GLU A 144 -14.70 -13.34 5.69
N ILE A 145 -14.47 -12.64 6.80
CA ILE A 145 -13.42 -11.64 6.94
C ILE A 145 -12.72 -11.81 8.27
N ALA A 146 -11.41 -11.63 8.27
CA ALA A 146 -10.62 -11.52 9.48
C ALA A 146 -9.71 -10.29 9.42
N VAL A 147 -9.47 -9.71 10.60
CA VAL A 147 -8.46 -8.67 10.82
C VAL A 147 -7.71 -9.00 12.10
N ILE A 148 -6.39 -9.08 12.03
CA ILE A 148 -5.50 -9.26 13.18
C ILE A 148 -4.56 -8.07 13.31
N ASP A 149 -4.08 -7.80 14.52
CA ASP A 149 -2.95 -6.89 14.73
C ASP A 149 -1.60 -7.60 14.51
N ARG A 150 -0.51 -6.84 14.63
CA ARG A 150 0.86 -7.35 14.47
C ARG A 150 1.28 -8.43 15.46
N ASP A 151 0.59 -8.56 16.60
CA ASP A 151 0.86 -9.58 17.61
C ASP A 151 0.03 -10.85 17.36
N GLY A 152 -0.76 -10.85 16.27
CA GLY A 152 -1.63 -11.96 15.89
C GLY A 152 -2.94 -11.98 16.66
N LYS A 153 -3.29 -10.92 17.37
CA LYS A 153 -4.57 -10.83 18.09
C LYS A 153 -5.68 -10.42 17.14
N THR A 154 -6.74 -11.21 17.15
CA THR A 154 -7.94 -10.99 16.35
C THR A 154 -8.70 -9.75 16.79
N LEU A 155 -8.84 -8.79 15.86
CA LEU A 155 -9.61 -7.56 16.03
C LEU A 155 -11.01 -7.69 15.41
N LEU A 156 -11.13 -8.45 14.32
CA LEU A 156 -12.38 -8.83 13.66
C LEU A 156 -12.26 -10.27 13.17
N GLN A 157 -13.31 -11.06 13.39
CA GLN A 157 -13.50 -12.35 12.75
C GLN A 157 -14.99 -12.55 12.59
N SER A 158 -15.46 -12.63 11.34
CA SER A 158 -16.89 -12.75 11.08
C SER A 158 -17.14 -13.54 9.81
N LEU A 159 -18.10 -14.46 9.87
CA LEU A 159 -18.83 -14.86 8.69
C LEU A 159 -19.67 -13.67 8.19
N VAL A 160 -19.95 -13.65 6.90
CA VAL A 160 -20.74 -12.61 6.24
C VAL A 160 -21.81 -13.29 5.42
N LYS A 161 -23.05 -12.82 5.52
CA LYS A 161 -24.16 -13.28 4.70
C LYS A 161 -24.13 -12.60 3.33
N PRO A 162 -23.80 -13.32 2.24
CA PRO A 162 -23.84 -12.77 0.88
C PRO A 162 -25.29 -12.62 0.40
N THR A 163 -25.48 -11.88 -0.69
CA THR A 163 -26.79 -11.74 -1.36
C THR A 163 -27.13 -12.90 -2.28
N LYS A 164 -26.16 -13.78 -2.55
CA LYS A 164 -26.29 -14.93 -3.46
C LYS A 164 -25.75 -16.22 -2.82
N PRO A 165 -26.17 -17.42 -3.29
CA PRO A 165 -25.66 -18.69 -2.79
C PRO A 165 -24.15 -18.86 -3.01
N ILE A 166 -23.48 -19.53 -2.08
CA ILE A 166 -22.07 -19.91 -2.22
C ILE A 166 -21.95 -21.11 -3.17
N PRO A 167 -21.20 -21.02 -4.28
CA PRO A 167 -20.98 -22.18 -5.16
C PRO A 167 -20.36 -23.36 -4.41
N ALA A 168 -20.75 -24.58 -4.79
CA ALA A 168 -20.30 -25.80 -4.11
C ALA A 168 -18.79 -25.99 -4.22
N GLU A 169 -18.20 -25.71 -5.39
CA GLU A 169 -16.76 -25.81 -5.60
C GLU A 169 -15.97 -24.80 -4.74
N ILE A 170 -16.56 -23.66 -4.39
CA ILE A 170 -15.94 -22.65 -3.54
C ILE A 170 -16.09 -23.03 -2.06
N SER A 171 -17.27 -23.54 -1.69
CA SER A 171 -17.51 -24.17 -0.38
C SER A 171 -16.54 -25.32 -0.11
N GLU A 172 -16.13 -26.08 -1.14
CA GLU A 172 -15.13 -27.14 -0.99
C GLU A 172 -13.72 -26.61 -0.67
N ILE A 173 -13.40 -25.36 -0.97
CA ILE A 173 -12.10 -24.76 -0.69
C ILE A 173 -12.04 -24.28 0.77
N HIS A 174 -12.90 -23.31 1.13
CA HIS A 174 -12.87 -22.66 2.45
C HIS A 174 -13.79 -23.33 3.50
N LYS A 175 -14.60 -24.32 3.11
CA LYS A 175 -15.55 -25.09 3.97
C LYS A 175 -16.64 -24.26 4.65
N ILE A 176 -17.00 -23.12 4.07
CA ILE A 176 -18.13 -22.29 4.52
C ILE A 176 -19.31 -22.66 3.64
N THR A 177 -20.47 -22.88 4.25
CA THR A 177 -21.70 -23.28 3.55
C THR A 177 -22.77 -22.21 3.71
N ASP A 178 -23.76 -22.19 2.81
CA ASP A 178 -24.93 -21.29 2.93
C ASP A 178 -25.62 -21.39 4.29
N ALA A 179 -25.64 -22.59 4.90
CA ALA A 179 -26.22 -22.80 6.22
C ALA A 179 -25.43 -22.09 7.34
N MET A 180 -24.10 -21.98 7.22
CA MET A 180 -23.26 -21.29 8.20
C MET A 180 -23.44 -19.76 8.14
N VAL A 181 -23.70 -19.21 6.95
CA VAL A 181 -23.86 -17.77 6.75
C VAL A 181 -25.32 -17.30 6.80
N ALA A 182 -26.28 -18.22 6.95
CA ALA A 182 -27.71 -17.90 6.90
C ALA A 182 -28.14 -16.85 7.94
N ASP A 183 -27.57 -16.93 9.14
CA ASP A 183 -27.81 -16.02 10.27
C ASP A 183 -26.60 -15.11 10.58
N ALA A 184 -25.58 -15.11 9.71
CA ALA A 184 -24.42 -14.24 9.83
C ALA A 184 -24.80 -12.77 9.54
N PRO A 185 -24.03 -11.80 10.06
CA PRO A 185 -24.26 -10.38 9.75
C PRO A 185 -24.10 -10.12 8.25
N SER A 186 -24.84 -9.13 7.76
CA SER A 186 -24.73 -8.66 6.38
C SER A 186 -23.47 -7.83 6.16
N TRP A 187 -23.04 -7.68 4.90
CA TRP A 187 -21.88 -6.85 4.58
C TRP A 187 -21.95 -5.41 5.14
N PRO A 188 -23.08 -4.67 5.09
CA PRO A 188 -23.17 -3.34 5.71
C PRO A 188 -22.82 -3.31 7.22
N GLU A 189 -23.22 -4.32 7.98
CA GLU A 189 -22.95 -4.42 9.42
C GLU A 189 -21.47 -4.70 9.69
N VAL A 190 -20.86 -5.56 8.87
CA VAL A 190 -19.44 -5.93 8.95
C VAL A 190 -18.56 -4.77 8.48
N GLN A 191 -18.90 -4.10 7.39
CA GLN A 191 -18.20 -2.92 6.88
C GLN A 191 -18.16 -1.80 7.93
N ALA A 192 -19.27 -1.57 8.65
CA ALA A 192 -19.31 -0.56 9.71
C ALA A 192 -18.28 -0.85 10.83
N GLN A 193 -18.13 -2.11 11.23
CA GLN A 193 -17.13 -2.55 12.20
C GLN A 193 -15.72 -2.42 11.64
N LEU A 194 -15.52 -2.88 10.40
CA LEU A 194 -14.24 -2.83 9.69
C LEU A 194 -13.70 -1.39 9.64
N VAL A 195 -14.52 -0.41 9.27
CA VAL A 195 -14.10 1.00 9.20
C VAL A 195 -13.64 1.54 10.56
N GLN A 196 -14.27 1.12 11.66
CA GLN A 196 -13.81 1.53 12.99
C GLN A 196 -12.47 0.89 13.34
N ILE A 197 -12.28 -0.38 12.97
CA ILE A 197 -11.04 -1.11 13.23
C ILE A 197 -9.88 -0.58 12.39
N LEU A 198 -10.11 -0.17 11.14
CA LEU A 198 -9.04 0.29 10.25
C LEU A 198 -8.66 1.77 10.43
N ARG A 199 -9.41 2.54 11.23
CA ARG A 199 -9.17 3.99 11.37
C ARG A 199 -7.79 4.25 11.99
N GLY A 200 -6.95 4.99 11.25
CA GLY A 200 -5.60 5.37 11.70
C GLY A 200 -4.59 4.23 11.66
N ARG A 201 -4.96 3.09 11.07
CA ARG A 201 -4.13 1.88 11.03
C ARG A 201 -3.53 1.65 9.65
N ARG A 202 -2.32 1.09 9.64
CA ARG A 202 -1.64 0.65 8.41
C ARG A 202 -2.21 -0.70 8.02
N LEU A 203 -2.82 -0.79 6.84
CA LEU A 203 -3.45 -2.02 6.37
C LEU A 203 -2.52 -2.80 5.45
N VAL A 204 -2.22 -4.05 5.81
CA VAL A 204 -1.44 -4.98 4.99
C VAL A 204 -2.32 -6.16 4.60
N ILE A 205 -2.25 -6.54 3.33
CA ILE A 205 -3.02 -7.67 2.78
C ILE A 205 -2.10 -8.48 1.90
N TRP A 206 -2.22 -9.81 1.90
CA TRP A 206 -1.40 -10.65 1.03
C TRP A 206 -1.53 -10.25 -0.44
N HIS A 207 -2.76 -10.14 -0.95
CA HIS A 207 -3.05 -9.73 -2.32
C HIS A 207 -4.04 -8.57 -2.36
N ALA A 208 -3.64 -7.41 -1.84
CA ALA A 208 -4.46 -6.22 -1.63
C ALA A 208 -5.52 -5.91 -2.72
N ASP A 209 -5.14 -5.90 -4.01
CA ASP A 209 -6.07 -5.58 -5.10
C ASP A 209 -7.27 -6.55 -5.19
N TYR A 210 -7.10 -7.80 -4.74
CA TYR A 210 -8.17 -8.77 -4.67
C TYR A 210 -9.15 -8.39 -3.56
N ASP A 211 -8.72 -8.35 -2.31
CA ASP A 211 -9.58 -8.07 -1.16
C ASP A 211 -10.24 -6.69 -1.27
N LEU A 212 -9.51 -5.65 -1.69
CA LEU A 212 -10.09 -4.30 -1.90
C LEU A 212 -11.19 -4.31 -2.97
N ARG A 213 -11.02 -5.08 -4.04
CA ARG A 213 -12.06 -5.26 -5.05
C ARG A 213 -13.29 -5.95 -4.47
N LEU A 214 -13.10 -7.01 -3.68
CA LEU A 214 -14.17 -7.78 -3.06
C LEU A 214 -14.96 -6.97 -2.02
N ILE A 215 -14.29 -6.11 -1.27
CA ILE A 215 -14.91 -5.09 -0.41
C ILE A 215 -15.81 -4.17 -1.25
N GLY A 216 -15.31 -3.69 -2.39
CA GLY A 216 -16.06 -2.88 -3.35
C GLY A 216 -17.29 -3.58 -3.92
N GLN A 217 -17.13 -4.83 -4.35
CA GLN A 217 -18.18 -5.65 -4.93
C GLN A 217 -19.27 -5.98 -3.90
N SER A 218 -18.88 -6.35 -2.68
CA SER A 218 -19.82 -6.62 -1.59
C SER A 218 -20.60 -5.35 -1.21
N ALA A 219 -19.94 -4.19 -1.16
CA ALA A 219 -20.63 -2.91 -0.94
C ALA A 219 -21.65 -2.61 -2.05
N ALA A 220 -21.27 -2.83 -3.31
CA ALA A 220 -22.14 -2.61 -4.47
C ALA A 220 -23.35 -3.57 -4.48
N ALA A 221 -23.16 -4.85 -4.14
CA ALA A 221 -24.24 -5.84 -4.04
C ALA A 221 -25.31 -5.43 -3.00
N HIS A 222 -24.90 -4.72 -1.96
CA HIS A 222 -25.79 -4.19 -0.91
C HIS A 222 -26.23 -2.74 -1.14
N GLY A 223 -25.86 -2.10 -2.26
CA GLY A 223 -26.26 -0.72 -2.59
C GLY A 223 -25.66 0.34 -1.66
N ILE A 224 -24.51 0.06 -1.04
CA ILE A 224 -23.81 1.00 -0.15
C ILE A 224 -22.48 1.46 -0.77
N VAL A 225 -21.95 2.57 -0.26
CA VAL A 225 -20.65 3.09 -0.70
C VAL A 225 -19.54 2.28 -0.01
N PRO A 226 -18.55 1.75 -0.75
CA PRO A 226 -17.41 1.09 -0.13
C PRO A 226 -16.56 2.07 0.67
N PRO A 227 -15.85 1.61 1.71
CA PRO A 227 -14.91 2.45 2.43
C PRO A 227 -13.73 2.83 1.52
N ALA A 228 -13.24 4.06 1.66
CA ALA A 228 -12.00 4.48 1.01
C ALA A 228 -10.81 3.88 1.79
N LEU A 229 -10.27 2.76 1.30
CA LEU A 229 -9.16 2.04 1.92
C LEU A 229 -7.95 2.05 1.01
N THR A 230 -6.78 2.20 1.61
CA THR A 230 -5.48 1.97 1.00
C THR A 230 -4.81 0.82 1.73
N ALA A 231 -4.23 -0.13 1.00
CA ALA A 231 -3.55 -1.28 1.58
C ALA A 231 -2.21 -1.53 0.90
N GLU A 232 -1.26 -2.04 1.67
CA GLU A 232 0.02 -2.49 1.18
C GLU A 232 -0.02 -4.00 0.88
N CYS A 233 0.65 -4.40 -0.20
CA CYS A 233 0.54 -5.74 -0.76
C CYS A 233 1.74 -6.60 -0.36
N ALA A 234 1.54 -7.49 0.63
CA ALA A 234 2.61 -8.36 1.14
C ALA A 234 3.14 -9.33 0.08
N GLN A 235 2.32 -9.82 -0.86
CA GLN A 235 2.79 -10.63 -1.98
C GLN A 235 3.75 -9.87 -2.90
N THR A 236 3.51 -8.56 -3.11
CA THR A 236 4.39 -7.73 -3.95
C THR A 236 5.73 -7.51 -3.29
N ALA A 237 5.76 -7.31 -1.97
CA ALA A 237 7.00 -7.28 -1.21
C ALA A 237 7.69 -8.66 -1.23
N TYR A 238 6.95 -9.74 -0.94
CA TYR A 238 7.50 -11.08 -0.83
C TYR A 238 8.08 -11.61 -2.15
N LYS A 239 7.41 -11.41 -3.30
CA LYS A 239 7.99 -11.84 -4.60
C LYS A 239 9.32 -11.16 -4.91
N ARG A 240 9.52 -9.92 -4.44
CA ARG A 240 10.79 -9.19 -4.56
C ARG A 240 11.82 -9.69 -3.55
N PHE A 241 11.38 -10.04 -2.34
CA PHE A 241 12.22 -10.62 -1.30
C PHE A 241 12.79 -11.98 -1.73
N TYR A 242 11.91 -12.87 -2.20
CA TYR A 242 12.28 -14.19 -2.69
C TYR A 242 13.04 -14.09 -4.01
N GLY A 243 12.60 -13.26 -4.96
CA GLY A 243 13.40 -12.95 -6.16
C GLY A 243 13.50 -14.08 -7.20
N GLU A 244 12.62 -15.08 -7.17
CA GLU A 244 12.53 -16.10 -8.22
C GLU A 244 12.25 -15.45 -9.58
N PRO A 245 13.03 -15.73 -10.63
CA PRO A 245 12.78 -15.20 -11.97
C PRO A 245 11.41 -15.59 -12.52
N GLY A 246 10.69 -14.63 -13.11
CA GLY A 246 9.47 -14.89 -13.86
C GLY A 246 9.74 -15.40 -15.27
N GLU A 247 8.66 -15.71 -16.01
CA GLU A 247 8.75 -16.13 -17.41
C GLU A 247 9.25 -15.01 -18.33
N GLU A 248 8.94 -13.76 -17.99
CA GLU A 248 9.42 -12.57 -18.69
C GLU A 248 10.72 -12.05 -18.08
N ALA A 249 11.67 -11.68 -18.94
CA ALA A 249 12.94 -11.11 -18.54
C ALA A 249 12.74 -9.85 -17.66
N GLY A 250 13.38 -9.82 -16.49
CA GLY A 250 13.29 -8.70 -15.54
C GLY A 250 12.05 -8.71 -14.64
N LYS A 251 11.15 -9.70 -14.77
CA LYS A 251 10.04 -9.89 -13.82
C LYS A 251 10.40 -10.93 -12.76
N VAL A 252 9.80 -10.80 -11.59
CA VAL A 252 9.86 -11.80 -10.51
C VAL A 252 8.56 -12.58 -10.44
N ARG A 253 8.67 -13.89 -10.21
CA ARG A 253 7.55 -14.81 -10.17
C ARG A 253 6.63 -14.48 -8.99
N ARG A 254 5.33 -14.39 -9.28
CA ARG A 254 4.30 -14.26 -8.24
C ARG A 254 4.32 -15.49 -7.33
N GLN A 255 4.29 -15.26 -6.02
CA GLN A 255 4.26 -16.30 -5.00
C GLN A 255 2.85 -16.45 -4.43
N ARG A 256 2.41 -17.70 -4.22
CA ARG A 256 1.20 -18.01 -3.44
C ARG A 256 1.56 -17.93 -1.94
N LEU A 257 0.58 -17.62 -1.08
CA LEU A 257 0.82 -17.52 0.37
C LEU A 257 1.36 -18.83 0.95
N THR A 258 0.78 -19.95 0.55
CA THR A 258 1.24 -21.30 0.95
C THR A 258 2.66 -21.60 0.50
N ASN A 259 3.05 -21.19 -0.71
CA ASN A 259 4.43 -21.33 -1.19
C ASN A 259 5.38 -20.47 -0.35
N ALA A 260 5.00 -19.23 -0.07
CA ALA A 260 5.79 -18.33 0.75
C ALA A 260 5.97 -18.88 2.17
N ALA A 261 4.89 -19.34 2.80
CA ALA A 261 4.95 -19.96 4.11
C ALA A 261 5.91 -21.17 4.13
N ALA A 262 5.81 -22.06 3.13
CA ALA A 262 6.70 -23.21 3.00
C ALA A 262 8.17 -22.80 2.80
N GLN A 263 8.43 -21.81 1.94
CA GLN A 263 9.78 -21.29 1.66
C GLN A 263 10.42 -20.64 2.90
N GLN A 264 9.60 -20.04 3.77
CA GLN A 264 10.04 -19.36 5.00
C GLN A 264 10.00 -20.25 6.24
N GLY A 265 9.52 -21.51 6.13
CA GLY A 265 9.34 -22.39 7.27
C GLY A 265 8.25 -21.94 8.25
N VAL A 266 7.29 -21.15 7.79
CA VAL A 266 6.13 -20.70 8.57
C VAL A 266 5.14 -21.86 8.68
N GLU A 267 4.82 -22.24 9.92
CA GLU A 267 3.85 -23.29 10.22
C GLU A 267 2.42 -22.75 10.07
N ILE A 268 1.63 -23.34 9.17
CA ILE A 268 0.21 -23.03 9.03
C ILE A 268 -0.55 -23.81 10.10
N ARG A 269 -0.97 -23.12 11.16
CA ARG A 269 -1.76 -23.72 12.25
C ARG A 269 -3.23 -23.48 12.01
N GLY A 270 -3.97 -24.57 11.82
CA GLY A 270 -5.41 -24.54 11.54
C GLY A 270 -5.72 -24.97 10.12
N GLN A 271 -6.93 -24.65 9.67
CA GLN A 271 -7.39 -24.99 8.34
C GLN A 271 -7.04 -23.89 7.35
N ALA A 272 -6.24 -24.20 6.33
CA ALA A 272 -5.98 -23.29 5.22
C ALA A 272 -7.29 -22.90 4.52
N HIS A 273 -7.34 -21.70 3.94
CA HIS A 273 -8.57 -21.09 3.39
C HIS A 273 -9.61 -20.77 4.47
N ARG A 274 -9.12 -20.23 5.59
CA ARG A 274 -9.91 -19.53 6.60
C ARG A 274 -9.24 -18.18 6.80
N ALA A 275 -10.02 -17.11 6.76
CA ALA A 275 -9.46 -15.75 6.71
C ALA A 275 -8.48 -15.46 7.87
N GLU A 276 -8.79 -15.93 9.09
CA GLU A 276 -7.91 -15.75 10.25
C GLU A 276 -6.59 -16.53 10.13
N VAL A 277 -6.64 -17.75 9.59
CA VAL A 277 -5.44 -18.58 9.39
C VAL A 277 -4.55 -17.96 8.31
N ASP A 278 -5.13 -17.41 7.26
CA ASP A 278 -4.40 -16.75 6.18
C ASP A 278 -3.85 -15.39 6.64
N CYS A 279 -4.53 -14.68 7.53
CA CYS A 279 -3.97 -13.53 8.25
C CYS A 279 -2.72 -13.91 9.06
N LEU A 280 -2.82 -14.96 9.90
CA LEU A 280 -1.70 -15.42 10.73
C LEU A 280 -0.53 -15.94 9.88
N THR A 281 -0.83 -16.61 8.78
CA THR A 281 0.18 -17.07 7.82
C THR A 281 0.88 -15.88 7.15
N THR A 282 0.11 -14.85 6.75
CA THR A 282 0.66 -13.60 6.21
C THR A 282 1.56 -12.91 7.23
N LEU A 283 1.14 -12.81 8.49
CA LEU A 283 1.94 -12.27 9.58
C LEU A 283 3.25 -13.05 9.77
N GLY A 284 3.19 -14.37 9.76
CA GLY A 284 4.38 -15.23 9.89
C GLY A 284 5.38 -15.02 8.75
N VAL A 285 4.89 -14.86 7.51
CA VAL A 285 5.76 -14.55 6.35
C VAL A 285 6.38 -13.15 6.49
N ILE A 286 5.61 -12.15 6.94
CA ILE A 286 6.12 -10.80 7.19
C ILE A 286 7.21 -10.83 8.26
N ALA A 287 6.98 -11.52 9.38
CA ALA A 287 7.96 -11.64 10.45
C ALA A 287 9.25 -12.35 9.98
N ALA A 288 9.12 -13.39 9.14
CA ALA A 288 10.27 -14.06 8.53
C ALA A 288 11.06 -13.09 7.64
N MET A 289 10.38 -12.34 6.75
CA MET A 289 11.00 -11.31 5.91
C MET A 289 11.74 -10.25 6.75
N ALA A 290 11.11 -9.74 7.81
CA ALA A 290 11.67 -8.71 8.69
C ALA A 290 12.94 -9.20 9.41
N SER A 291 12.97 -10.47 9.82
CA SER A 291 14.14 -11.08 10.45
C SER A 291 15.30 -11.35 9.49
N GLY A 292 15.09 -11.19 8.18
CA GLY A 292 16.03 -11.59 7.13
C GLY A 292 16.24 -13.10 7.04
N GLN A 293 15.48 -13.90 7.78
CA GLN A 293 15.48 -15.36 7.66
C GLN A 293 14.72 -15.76 6.40
N GLY A 294 15.19 -16.83 5.73
CA GLY A 294 14.48 -17.49 4.63
C GLY A 294 14.72 -16.90 3.24
N ALA A 295 15.85 -17.33 2.66
CA ALA A 295 16.08 -17.56 1.23
C ALA A 295 15.66 -16.47 0.23
N GLN A 296 16.63 -15.67 -0.20
CA GLN A 296 16.70 -15.30 -1.62
C GLN A 296 16.68 -16.58 -2.45
N TRP A 297 15.96 -16.56 -3.57
CA TRP A 297 15.91 -17.65 -4.52
C TRP A 297 17.34 -18.02 -4.91
N LYS A 298 17.72 -19.25 -4.62
CA LYS A 298 18.96 -19.86 -5.08
C LYS A 298 18.55 -20.92 -6.07
N GLN A 299 19.19 -20.92 -7.24
CA GLN A 299 19.08 -22.04 -8.16
C GLN A 299 19.58 -23.28 -7.41
N ASP A 300 18.69 -24.24 -7.14
CA ASP A 300 19.13 -25.55 -6.66
C ASP A 300 19.98 -26.18 -7.77
N ALA A 301 21.30 -26.19 -7.60
CA ALA A 301 22.25 -26.76 -8.55
C ALA A 301 22.18 -28.30 -8.65
N ALA A 302 21.11 -28.94 -8.15
CA ALA A 302 21.02 -30.38 -7.94
C ALA A 302 19.90 -31.10 -8.72
N ALA A 303 19.18 -30.45 -9.65
CA ALA A 303 18.11 -31.11 -10.41
C ALA A 303 18.36 -31.23 -11.94
N LEU A 304 19.62 -31.16 -12.39
CA LEU A 304 19.99 -31.36 -13.80
C LEU A 304 20.94 -32.52 -14.08
N GLN A 305 21.12 -33.46 -13.14
CA GLN A 305 21.81 -34.72 -13.41
C GLN A 305 21.22 -35.89 -12.60
N SER A 306 20.10 -36.45 -13.07
CA SER A 306 19.82 -37.90 -13.11
C SER A 306 18.51 -38.18 -13.83
#